data_AF-A0A5J5I5K7-F1
#
_entry.id   AF-A0A5J5I5K7-F1
#
_cell.length_a   1.000
_cell.length_b   1.000
_cell.length_c   1.000
_cell.angle_alpha   90.00
_cell.angle_beta   90.00
_cell.angle_gamma   90.00
#
_symmetry.space_group_name_H-M   'P 1'
#
loop_
_entity.id
_entity.type
_entity.pdbx_description
1 polymer ?
#
loop_
_entity_poly.entity_id
_entity_poly.type
_entity_poly.pdbx_seq_one_letter_code
_entity_poly.pdbx_strand_id
1 'polypeptide(L)'
;MQVIAAALEVEDQTTLPDLIARTADTLRTLAGQLEEGTLLDPVEWVIPMADIGTERMEEHCDAIAARLGKKHLAVYAICFDDDVPLERVYQVVDGNKAANKTLPVQDRRAFARVNKRKGCLGSRCLYVGKSEKAAERLRQHLIEANPATFAIHLKYWPNDIPGNLIVKVIGVAGVQSILLPFIEDQMASEMPPILGKRGSV
;
A
#
# COMPACT_ATOMS: atom_id res chain seq x y z
N MET A 1 -37.30 -38.51 -41.01
CA MET A 1 -37.15 -37.15 -40.47
C MET A 1 -36.06 -37.22 -39.42
N GLN A 2 -34.82 -36.90 -39.80
CA GLN A 2 -33.64 -37.01 -38.92
C GLN A 2 -32.84 -35.73 -39.13
N VAL A 3 -32.86 -34.86 -38.12
CA VAL A 3 -32.10 -33.60 -38.12
C VAL A 3 -30.74 -33.92 -37.50
N ILE A 4 -29.71 -33.97 -38.34
CA ILE A 4 -28.32 -34.08 -37.89
C ILE A 4 -27.89 -32.65 -37.54
N ALA A 5 -27.76 -32.36 -36.24
CA ALA A 5 -27.13 -31.14 -35.77
C ALA A 5 -25.62 -31.28 -36.00
N ALA A 6 -25.11 -30.65 -37.06
CA ALA A 6 -23.68 -30.47 -37.25
C ALA A 6 -23.21 -29.46 -36.20
N ALA A 7 -22.48 -29.94 -35.20
CA ALA A 7 -21.65 -29.10 -34.36
C ALA A 7 -20.61 -28.45 -35.28
N LEU A 8 -20.73 -27.13 -35.47
CA LEU A 8 -19.67 -26.32 -36.05
C LEU A 8 -18.52 -26.33 -35.05
N GLU A 9 -17.52 -27.19 -35.29
CA GLU A 9 -16.22 -27.08 -34.68
C GLU A 9 -15.62 -25.75 -35.13
N VAL A 10 -15.67 -24.76 -34.25
CA VAL A 10 -14.88 -23.54 -34.41
C VAL A 10 -13.43 -23.96 -34.19
N GLU A 11 -12.68 -24.05 -35.29
CA GLU A 11 -11.21 -24.12 -35.26
C GLU A 11 -10.67 -22.82 -34.66
N ASP A 12 -10.63 -22.74 -33.33
CA ASP A 12 -9.75 -21.84 -32.62
C ASP A 12 -8.71 -22.69 -31.88
N GLN A 13 -7.67 -23.07 -32.63
CA GLN A 13 -6.52 -23.83 -32.12
C GLN A 13 -5.59 -22.98 -31.24
N THR A 14 -6.12 -22.03 -30.46
CA THR A 14 -5.37 -21.50 -29.30
C THR A 14 -5.50 -22.48 -28.14
N THR A 15 -4.77 -23.60 -28.24
CA THR A 15 -4.83 -24.65 -27.23
C THR A 15 -4.37 -24.10 -25.86
N LEU A 16 -5.06 -24.49 -24.78
CA LEU A 16 -4.70 -24.15 -23.39
C LEU A 16 -3.19 -24.36 -23.06
N PRO A 17 -2.49 -25.37 -23.60
CA PRO A 17 -1.04 -25.53 -23.42
C PRO A 17 -0.19 -24.31 -23.82
N ASP A 18 -0.57 -23.58 -24.87
CA ASP A 18 0.17 -22.39 -25.31
C ASP A 18 -0.05 -21.19 -24.38
N LEU A 19 -1.10 -21.20 -23.55
CA LEU A 19 -1.36 -20.11 -22.61
C LEU A 19 -0.25 -20.01 -21.55
N ILE A 20 0.26 -21.15 -21.06
CA ILE A 20 1.35 -21.16 -20.06
C ILE A 20 2.62 -20.55 -20.65
N ALA A 21 2.99 -20.94 -21.87
CA ALA A 21 4.17 -20.41 -22.55
C ALA A 21 4.07 -18.89 -22.78
N ARG A 22 2.94 -18.41 -23.33
CA ARG A 22 2.69 -16.97 -23.54
C ARG A 22 2.69 -16.18 -22.24
N THR A 23 2.15 -16.75 -21.17
CA THR A 23 2.17 -16.12 -19.84
C THR A 23 3.60 -16.01 -19.32
N ALA A 24 4.41 -17.06 -19.45
CA ALA A 24 5.81 -17.04 -19.05
C ALA A 24 6.62 -15.98 -19.84
N ASP A 25 6.40 -15.86 -21.15
CA ASP A 25 7.05 -14.84 -21.98
C ASP A 25 6.64 -13.42 -21.59
N THR A 26 5.36 -13.23 -21.26
CA THR A 26 4.86 -11.96 -20.73
C THR A 26 5.57 -11.61 -19.42
N LEU A 27 5.69 -12.56 -18.48
CA LEU A 27 6.38 -12.36 -17.20
C LEU A 27 7.87 -12.05 -17.39
N ARG A 28 8.56 -12.71 -18.32
CA ARG A 28 9.95 -12.39 -18.67
C ARG A 28 10.10 -10.97 -19.23
N THR A 29 9.14 -10.54 -20.05
CA THR A 29 9.13 -9.18 -20.59
C THR A 29 8.95 -8.14 -19.48
N LEU A 30 8.03 -8.38 -18.54
CA LEU A 30 7.84 -7.50 -17.38
C LEU A 30 9.09 -7.47 -16.48
N ALA A 31 9.78 -8.61 -16.32
CA ALA A 31 11.04 -8.68 -15.59
C ALA A 31 12.13 -7.83 -16.27
N GLY A 32 12.30 -7.94 -17.59
CA GLY A 32 13.24 -7.09 -18.33
C GLY A 32 12.93 -5.60 -18.19
N GLN A 33 11.65 -5.21 -18.22
CA GLN A 33 11.24 -3.82 -17.99
C GLN A 33 11.51 -3.33 -16.55
N LEU A 34 11.45 -4.23 -15.56
CA LEU A 34 11.84 -3.89 -14.18
C LEU A 34 13.36 -3.69 -14.06
N GLU A 35 14.16 -4.49 -14.78
CA GLU A 35 15.63 -4.38 -14.82
C GLU A 35 16.11 -3.08 -15.46
N GLU A 36 15.36 -2.52 -16.41
CA GLU A 36 15.61 -1.19 -16.99
C GLU A 36 15.27 -0.04 -16.01
N GLY A 37 14.56 -0.35 -14.94
CA GLY A 37 14.14 0.60 -13.93
C GLY A 37 15.28 1.10 -13.05
N THR A 38 15.12 2.33 -12.54
CA THR A 38 16.02 2.89 -11.53
C THR A 38 15.23 3.35 -10.32
N LEU A 39 15.61 2.85 -9.15
CA LEU A 39 15.17 3.42 -7.88
C LEU A 39 15.99 4.68 -7.60
N LEU A 40 15.29 5.77 -7.30
CA LEU A 40 15.90 7.02 -6.87
C LEU A 40 16.27 6.93 -5.39
N ASP A 41 17.16 7.83 -4.95
CA ASP A 41 17.53 7.91 -3.55
C ASP A 41 16.30 8.08 -2.65
N PRO A 42 16.18 7.27 -1.58
CA PRO A 42 15.07 7.39 -0.66
C PRO A 42 15.07 8.75 0.03
N VAL A 43 13.89 9.31 0.23
CA VAL A 43 13.67 10.46 1.10
C VAL A 43 12.89 9.99 2.32
N GLU A 44 13.35 10.40 3.49
CA GLU A 44 12.75 10.03 4.77
C GLU A 44 12.28 11.27 5.53
N TRP A 45 11.13 11.15 6.18
CA TRP A 45 10.59 12.12 7.11
C TRP A 45 10.36 11.45 8.46
N VAL A 46 10.80 12.11 9.52
CA VAL A 46 10.58 11.70 10.91
C VAL A 46 9.47 12.59 11.47
N ILE A 47 8.34 11.98 11.81
CA ILE A 47 7.15 12.66 12.29
C ILE A 47 6.90 12.20 13.73
N PRO A 48 6.98 13.10 14.73
CA PRO A 48 6.66 12.75 16.10
C PRO A 48 5.25 12.17 16.20
N MET A 49 5.09 11.07 16.93
CA MET A 49 3.77 10.48 17.19
C MET A 49 2.84 11.48 17.92
N ALA A 50 3.42 12.41 18.69
CA ALA A 50 2.71 13.50 19.35
C ALA A 50 2.05 14.51 18.39
N ASP A 51 2.52 14.61 17.14
CA ASP A 51 1.95 15.51 16.14
C ASP A 51 0.70 14.91 15.47
N ILE A 52 0.45 13.61 15.65
CA ILE A 52 -0.71 12.92 15.07
C ILE A 52 -2.01 13.58 15.53
N GLY A 53 -2.91 13.86 14.58
CA GLY A 53 -4.20 14.49 14.84
C GLY A 53 -4.13 15.98 15.21
N THR A 54 -2.94 16.58 15.25
CA THR A 54 -2.73 18.01 15.50
C THR A 54 -2.58 18.80 14.19
N GLU A 55 -2.61 20.13 14.28
CA GLU A 55 -2.36 21.01 13.13
C GLU A 55 -0.95 20.86 12.54
N ARG A 56 0.04 20.44 13.34
CA ARG A 56 1.43 20.23 12.87
C ARG A 56 1.54 19.12 11.82
N MET A 57 0.58 18.20 11.76
CA MET A 57 0.57 17.18 10.72
C MET A 57 0.35 17.76 9.32
N GLU A 58 -0.30 18.91 9.20
CA GLU A 58 -0.40 19.66 7.93
C GLU A 58 0.99 20.10 7.47
N GLU A 59 1.82 20.64 8.37
CA GLU A 59 3.19 21.09 8.04
C GLU A 59 4.06 19.94 7.51
N HIS A 60 3.95 18.75 8.11
CA HIS A 60 4.63 17.55 7.62
C HIS A 60 4.13 17.13 6.23
N CYS A 61 2.82 17.17 6.00
CA CYS A 61 2.24 16.86 4.70
C CYS A 61 2.66 17.86 3.62
N ASP A 62 2.75 19.14 3.96
CA ASP A 62 3.19 20.21 3.06
C ASP A 62 4.67 20.09 2.73
N ALA A 63 5.51 19.72 3.70
CA ALA A 63 6.93 19.43 3.46
C ALA A 63 7.12 18.23 2.51
N ILE A 64 6.34 17.16 2.70
CA ILE A 64 6.31 16.00 1.78
C ILE A 64 5.88 16.45 0.38
N ALA A 65 4.81 17.24 0.27
CA ALA A 65 4.29 17.72 -1.01
C ALA A 65 5.27 18.65 -1.73
N ALA A 66 5.93 19.55 -1.02
CA ALA A 66 6.94 20.46 -1.57
C ALA A 66 8.13 19.70 -2.16
N ARG A 67 8.55 18.60 -1.50
CA ARG A 67 9.70 17.79 -1.94
C ARG A 67 9.38 16.82 -3.08
N LEU A 68 8.20 16.22 -3.08
CA LEU A 68 7.79 15.21 -4.07
C LEU A 68 7.11 15.81 -5.30
N GLY A 69 6.43 16.96 -5.14
CA GLY A 69 5.61 17.57 -6.17
C GLY A 69 4.29 16.81 -6.42
N LYS A 70 3.60 17.17 -7.51
CA LYS A 70 2.24 16.67 -7.81
C LYS A 70 2.21 15.24 -8.38
N LYS A 71 3.20 14.91 -9.22
CA LYS A 71 3.33 13.59 -9.86
C LYS A 71 4.68 13.01 -9.48
N HIS A 72 4.65 11.93 -8.73
CA HIS A 72 5.84 11.26 -8.25
C HIS A 72 5.52 9.77 -8.15
N LEU A 73 6.03 9.02 -9.12
CA LEU A 73 5.92 7.57 -9.18
C LEU A 73 6.81 6.98 -8.10
N ALA A 74 6.21 6.37 -7.08
CA ALA A 74 6.98 5.87 -5.94
C ALA A 74 6.31 4.68 -5.25
N VAL A 75 7.18 3.91 -4.58
CA VAL A 75 6.81 3.06 -3.45
C VAL A 75 7.19 3.75 -2.15
N TYR A 76 6.48 3.46 -1.08
CA TYR A 76 6.73 4.06 0.22
C TYR A 76 6.43 3.11 1.36
N ALA A 77 7.13 3.31 2.47
CA ALA A 77 6.85 2.69 3.75
C ALA A 77 6.49 3.73 4.80
N ILE A 78 5.63 3.32 5.72
CA ILE A 78 5.36 4.02 6.96
C ILE A 78 5.77 3.07 8.07
N CYS A 79 6.79 3.46 8.82
CA CYS A 79 7.41 2.68 9.87
C CYS A 79 7.38 3.42 11.21
N PHE A 80 7.79 2.73 12.26
CA PHE A 80 8.06 3.30 13.56
C PHE A 80 9.54 3.18 13.89
N ASP A 81 10.03 4.09 14.73
CA ASP A 81 11.31 3.90 15.40
C ASP A 81 11.19 2.90 16.58
N ASP A 82 12.30 2.72 17.28
CA ASP A 82 12.39 1.77 18.40
C ASP A 82 11.63 2.24 19.65
N ASP A 83 11.43 3.55 19.79
CA ASP A 83 10.76 4.17 20.93
C ASP A 83 9.24 3.95 20.93
N VAL A 84 8.65 3.62 19.77
CA VAL A 84 7.23 3.30 19.67
C VAL A 84 6.93 1.90 20.25
N PRO A 85 6.07 1.79 21.28
CA PRO A 85 5.70 0.49 21.83
C PRO A 85 4.73 -0.27 20.90
N LEU A 86 5.20 -1.35 20.28
CA LEU A 86 4.38 -2.15 19.33
C LEU A 86 3.09 -2.70 19.93
N GLU A 87 3.07 -3.07 21.21
CA GLU A 87 1.84 -3.52 21.86
C GLU A 87 0.76 -2.43 21.87
N ARG A 88 1.16 -1.17 22.06
CA ARG A 88 0.25 -0.02 21.96
C ARG A 88 -0.25 0.17 20.53
N VAL A 89 0.63 0.01 19.53
CA VAL A 89 0.25 0.05 18.11
C VAL A 89 -0.82 -1.00 17.80
N TYR A 90 -0.62 -2.25 18.23
CA TYR A 90 -1.60 -3.31 18.01
C TYR A 90 -2.93 -3.01 18.68
N GLN A 91 -2.92 -2.51 19.93
CA GLN A 91 -4.14 -2.10 20.64
C GLN A 91 -4.90 -1.00 19.88
N VAL A 92 -4.20 0.00 19.34
CA VAL A 92 -4.82 1.10 18.58
C VAL A 92 -5.41 0.59 17.28
N VAL A 93 -4.70 -0.26 16.54
CA VAL A 93 -5.19 -0.84 15.28
C VAL A 93 -6.47 -1.65 15.52
N ASP A 94 -6.49 -2.51 16.54
CA ASP A 94 -7.64 -3.34 16.86
C ASP A 94 -8.80 -2.49 17.41
N GLY A 95 -8.49 -1.52 18.28
CA GLY A 95 -9.45 -0.59 18.89
C GLY A 95 -10.16 0.27 17.85
N ASN A 96 -9.42 0.89 16.93
CA ASN A 96 -9.99 1.73 15.86
C ASN A 96 -10.93 0.92 14.96
N LYS A 97 -10.59 -0.34 14.65
CA LYS A 97 -11.47 -1.22 13.88
C LYS A 97 -12.71 -1.65 14.64
N ALA A 98 -12.59 -1.91 15.94
CA ALA A 98 -13.74 -2.24 16.78
C ALA A 98 -14.70 -1.05 16.86
N ALA A 99 -14.19 0.15 17.14
CA ALA A 99 -14.97 1.38 17.18
C ALA A 99 -15.64 1.68 15.82
N ASN A 100 -14.94 1.52 14.70
CA ASN A 100 -15.53 1.73 13.38
C ASN A 100 -16.70 0.78 13.09
N LYS A 101 -16.74 -0.43 13.66
CA LYS A 101 -17.86 -1.37 13.48
C LYS A 101 -19.13 -0.94 14.22
N THR A 102 -19.00 -0.16 15.30
CA THR A 102 -20.14 0.34 16.07
C THR A 102 -20.80 1.55 15.43
N LEU A 103 -20.15 2.20 14.46
CA LEU A 103 -20.71 3.32 13.71
C LEU A 103 -21.82 2.87 12.74
N PRO A 104 -22.82 3.75 12.45
CA PRO A 104 -23.76 3.57 11.35
C PRO A 104 -23.02 3.34 10.02
N VAL A 105 -23.58 2.53 9.12
CA VAL A 105 -22.90 2.09 7.88
C VAL A 105 -22.38 3.27 7.05
N GLN A 106 -23.15 4.35 6.96
CA GLN A 106 -22.79 5.57 6.25
C GLN A 106 -21.60 6.33 6.85
N ASP A 107 -21.33 6.14 8.14
CA ASP A 107 -20.25 6.80 8.88
C ASP A 107 -19.00 5.92 8.97
N ARG A 108 -19.10 4.64 8.62
CA ARG A 108 -17.97 3.72 8.59
C ARG A 108 -16.92 4.18 7.60
N ARG A 109 -15.66 3.95 7.94
CA ARG A 109 -14.50 4.20 7.08
C ARG A 109 -13.87 2.89 6.61
N ALA A 110 -13.29 2.93 5.42
CA ALA A 110 -12.50 1.83 4.89
C ALA A 110 -11.09 1.81 5.52
N PHE A 111 -10.89 1.00 6.56
CA PHE A 111 -9.56 0.76 7.14
C PHE A 111 -8.75 -0.24 6.33
N ALA A 112 -7.43 -0.04 6.27
CA ALA A 112 -6.48 -1.06 5.80
C ALA A 112 -6.68 -2.39 6.54
N ARG A 113 -6.39 -3.53 5.90
CA ARG A 113 -6.54 -4.86 6.50
C ARG A 113 -5.42 -5.08 7.53
N VAL A 114 -5.70 -5.77 8.64
CA VAL A 114 -4.59 -6.21 9.52
C VAL A 114 -4.02 -7.49 8.90
N ASN A 115 -2.72 -7.53 8.67
CA ASN A 115 -2.06 -8.74 8.19
C ASN A 115 -2.07 -9.83 9.28
N LYS A 116 -1.88 -11.09 8.87
CA LYS A 116 -1.84 -12.21 9.84
C LYS A 116 -0.66 -11.99 10.80
N ARG A 117 -0.96 -11.91 12.10
CA ARG A 117 0.02 -11.57 13.16
C ARG A 117 1.30 -12.41 13.11
N LYS A 118 1.20 -13.70 12.78
CA LYS A 118 2.36 -14.61 12.62
C LYS A 118 3.39 -14.10 11.58
N GLY A 119 2.94 -13.41 10.53
CA GLY A 119 3.81 -12.91 9.45
C GLY A 119 4.40 -11.52 9.70
N CYS A 120 3.95 -10.79 10.72
CA CYS A 120 4.38 -9.41 11.01
C CYS A 120 4.64 -9.15 12.51
N LEU A 121 4.79 -10.21 13.31
CA LEU A 121 5.05 -10.08 14.75
C LEU A 121 6.40 -9.38 14.97
N GLY A 122 6.41 -8.29 15.74
CA GLY A 122 7.61 -7.51 15.98
C GLY A 122 7.99 -6.56 14.83
N SER A 123 7.23 -6.54 13.73
CA SER A 123 7.48 -5.62 12.63
C SER A 123 7.27 -4.18 13.05
N ARG A 124 8.23 -3.32 12.68
CA ARG A 124 8.15 -1.87 12.82
C ARG A 124 7.55 -1.20 11.58
N CYS A 125 7.29 -1.96 10.52
CA CYS A 125 6.61 -1.50 9.33
C CYS A 125 5.10 -1.50 9.57
N LEU A 126 4.48 -0.31 9.61
CA LEU A 126 3.04 -0.19 9.71
C LEU A 126 2.37 -0.51 8.38
N TYR A 127 2.89 0.04 7.28
CA TYR A 127 2.25 -0.03 5.96
C TYR A 127 3.28 0.16 4.84
N VAL A 128 3.09 -0.58 3.74
CA VAL A 128 3.78 -0.37 2.47
C VAL A 128 2.74 0.00 1.42
N GLY A 129 3.06 0.97 0.58
CA GLY A 129 2.17 1.46 -0.46
C GLY A 129 2.91 1.88 -1.73
N LYS A 130 2.14 2.10 -2.79
CA LYS A 130 2.60 2.71 -4.04
C LYS A 130 1.66 3.82 -4.50
N SER A 131 2.17 4.77 -5.28
CA SER A 131 1.34 5.79 -5.93
C SER A 131 2.07 6.47 -7.09
N GLU A 132 1.31 6.97 -8.07
CA GLU A 132 1.79 7.96 -9.05
C GLU A 132 1.75 9.40 -8.50
N LYS A 133 1.03 9.58 -7.39
CA LYS A 133 0.86 10.84 -6.66
C LYS A 133 1.14 10.57 -5.18
N ALA A 134 2.41 10.30 -4.86
CA ALA A 134 2.82 9.88 -3.52
C ALA A 134 2.42 10.87 -2.42
N ALA A 135 2.61 12.17 -2.64
CA ALA A 135 2.23 13.20 -1.66
C ALA A 135 0.73 13.20 -1.34
N GLU A 136 -0.14 13.20 -2.37
CA GLU A 136 -1.60 13.13 -2.20
C GLU A 136 -2.00 11.86 -1.43
N ARG A 137 -1.37 10.73 -1.76
CA ARG A 137 -1.68 9.45 -1.12
C ARG A 137 -1.22 9.38 0.33
N LEU A 138 -0.03 9.91 0.64
CA LEU A 138 0.47 10.00 2.02
C LEU A 138 -0.42 10.92 2.86
N ARG A 139 -0.86 12.04 2.30
CA ARG A 139 -1.82 12.95 2.96
C ARG A 139 -3.14 12.25 3.33
N GLN A 140 -3.64 11.36 2.48
CA GLN A 140 -4.79 10.49 2.80
C GLN A 140 -4.52 9.49 3.93
N HIS A 141 -3.29 9.01 4.07
CA HIS A 141 -2.94 8.15 5.19
C HIS A 141 -2.77 8.91 6.50
N LEU A 142 -2.17 10.10 6.43
CA LEU A 142 -1.77 10.91 7.58
C LEU A 142 -2.96 11.73 8.15
N ILE A 143 -3.71 12.44 7.29
CA ILE A 143 -4.71 13.42 7.76
C ILE A 143 -6.09 13.34 7.08
N GLU A 144 -6.17 12.93 5.81
CA GLU A 144 -7.46 12.91 5.09
C GLU A 144 -8.14 11.56 5.25
N ALA A 145 -9.10 11.47 6.17
CA ALA A 145 -9.88 10.27 6.42
C ALA A 145 -10.91 9.97 5.31
N ASN A 146 -10.47 9.80 4.07
CA ASN A 146 -11.34 9.59 2.92
C ASN A 146 -12.13 8.26 3.09
N PRO A 147 -13.47 8.30 3.10
CA PRO A 147 -14.32 7.14 3.42
C PRO A 147 -14.12 5.92 2.51
N ALA A 148 -13.75 6.15 1.25
CA ALA A 148 -13.70 5.13 0.21
C ALA A 148 -12.30 4.53 0.01
N THR A 149 -11.25 5.19 0.50
CA THR A 149 -9.88 4.68 0.34
C THR A 149 -9.46 3.85 1.54
N PHE A 150 -8.92 2.65 1.29
CA PHE A 150 -8.26 1.84 2.31
C PHE A 150 -7.01 2.57 2.82
N ALA A 151 -7.20 3.44 3.79
CA ALA A 151 -6.16 4.22 4.42
C ALA A 151 -5.89 3.71 5.84
N ILE A 152 -4.75 4.14 6.39
CA ILE A 152 -4.36 3.89 7.77
C ILE A 152 -5.20 4.76 8.73
N HIS A 153 -5.65 5.93 8.24
CA HIS A 153 -6.42 6.92 8.98
C HIS A 153 -5.72 7.36 10.26
N LEU A 154 -4.45 7.77 10.16
CA LEU A 154 -3.63 8.16 11.31
C LEU A 154 -4.23 9.32 12.10
N LYS A 155 -5.04 10.19 11.47
CA LYS A 155 -5.82 11.22 12.16
C LYS A 155 -6.64 10.74 13.37
N TYR A 156 -7.04 9.47 13.41
CA TYR A 156 -7.80 8.89 14.52
C TYR A 156 -6.94 8.10 15.51
N TRP A 157 -5.63 8.08 15.34
CA TRP A 157 -4.74 7.46 16.31
C TRP A 157 -4.52 8.42 17.48
N PRO A 158 -4.31 7.89 18.69
CA PRO A 158 -3.97 8.74 19.81
C PRO A 158 -2.56 9.31 19.62
N ASN A 159 -2.35 10.53 20.09
CA ASN A 159 -1.07 11.24 20.06
C ASN A 159 -0.25 11.04 21.34
N ASP A 160 -0.65 10.09 22.19
CA ASP A 160 0.00 9.75 23.45
C ASP A 160 1.08 8.67 23.30
N ILE A 161 1.23 8.11 22.10
CA ILE A 161 2.24 7.10 21.81
C ILE A 161 3.60 7.81 21.73
N PRO A 162 4.64 7.37 22.48
CA PRO A 162 5.96 7.95 22.37
C PRO A 162 6.66 7.55 21.05
N GLY A 163 7.77 8.21 20.73
CA GLY A 163 8.58 7.92 19.54
C GLY A 163 8.09 8.60 18.26
N ASN A 164 8.52 8.08 17.13
CA ASN A 164 8.29 8.70 15.82
C ASN A 164 7.76 7.72 14.78
N LEU A 165 6.95 8.27 13.87
CA LEU A 165 6.61 7.68 12.59
C LEU A 165 7.72 8.04 11.57
N ILE A 166 8.20 7.04 10.84
CA ILE A 166 9.18 7.22 9.77
C ILE A 166 8.47 6.99 8.43
N VAL A 167 8.33 8.05 7.63
CA VAL A 167 7.79 7.96 6.27
C VAL A 167 8.96 7.90 5.31
N LYS A 168 9.13 6.77 4.63
CA LYS A 168 10.17 6.55 3.62
C LYS A 168 9.55 6.48 2.23
N VAL A 169 10.03 7.28 1.29
CA VAL A 169 9.56 7.30 -0.09
C VAL A 169 10.72 7.03 -1.03
N ILE A 170 10.55 6.05 -1.92
CA ILE A 170 11.53 5.68 -2.95
C ILE A 170 10.90 5.98 -4.31
N GLY A 171 11.45 6.98 -5.00
CA GLY A 171 11.03 7.31 -6.36
C GLY A 171 11.44 6.21 -7.34
N VAL A 172 10.61 6.00 -8.37
CA VAL A 172 10.87 5.02 -9.42
C VAL A 172 10.91 5.75 -10.76
N ALA A 173 12.01 5.59 -11.49
CA ALA A 173 12.24 6.15 -12.82
C ALA A 173 12.48 5.04 -13.85
N GLY A 174 12.16 5.31 -15.12
CA GLY A 174 12.37 4.34 -16.21
C GLY A 174 11.37 3.18 -16.25
N VAL A 175 10.41 3.14 -15.31
CA VAL A 175 9.46 2.03 -15.14
C VAL A 175 8.03 2.48 -15.39
N GLN A 176 7.24 1.64 -16.07
CA GLN A 176 5.81 1.85 -16.21
C GLN A 176 5.08 1.63 -14.88
N SER A 177 4.02 2.41 -14.62
CA SER A 177 3.29 2.33 -13.33
C SER A 177 2.62 0.98 -13.07
N ILE A 178 2.39 0.18 -14.12
CA ILE A 178 1.92 -1.21 -14.03
C ILE A 178 2.89 -2.13 -13.29
N LEU A 179 4.18 -1.77 -13.21
CA LEU A 179 5.21 -2.57 -12.56
C LEU A 179 5.45 -2.21 -11.08
N LEU A 180 4.96 -1.05 -10.63
CA LEU A 180 5.02 -0.66 -9.22
C LEU A 180 4.45 -1.71 -8.23
N PRO A 181 3.35 -2.44 -8.53
CA PRO A 181 2.86 -3.49 -7.64
C PRO A 181 3.93 -4.55 -7.31
N PHE A 182 4.80 -4.92 -8.25
CA PHE A 182 5.84 -5.92 -7.98
C PHE A 182 6.91 -5.38 -7.02
N ILE A 183 7.28 -4.11 -7.17
CA ILE A 183 8.22 -3.44 -6.26
C ILE A 183 7.59 -3.30 -4.86
N GLU A 184 6.31 -2.92 -4.80
CA GLU A 184 5.53 -2.84 -3.57
C GLU A 184 5.45 -4.20 -2.86
N ASP A 185 5.16 -5.28 -3.60
CA ASP A 185 5.05 -6.64 -3.07
C ASP A 185 6.40 -7.16 -2.56
N GLN A 186 7.49 -6.90 -3.30
CA GLN A 186 8.84 -7.24 -2.86
C GLN A 186 9.21 -6.50 -1.58
N MET A 187 8.95 -5.19 -1.53
CA MET A 187 9.18 -4.38 -0.33
C MET A 187 8.33 -4.89 0.84
N ALA A 188 7.04 -5.21 0.63
CA ALA A 188 6.20 -5.77 1.68
C ALA A 188 6.65 -7.16 2.15
N SER A 189 7.31 -7.95 1.29
CA SER A 189 7.92 -9.24 1.66
C SER A 189 9.13 -9.05 2.57
N GLU A 190 9.99 -8.07 2.24
CA GLU A 190 11.22 -7.76 3.01
C GLU A 190 10.94 -7.05 4.34
N MET A 191 9.91 -6.21 4.38
CA MET A 191 9.46 -5.51 5.59
C MET A 191 7.96 -5.76 5.84
N PRO A 192 7.59 -6.95 6.38
CA PRO A 192 6.20 -7.37 6.53
C PRO A 192 5.34 -6.34 7.26
N PRO A 193 4.40 -5.64 6.57
CA PRO A 193 3.67 -4.56 7.21
C PRO A 193 2.61 -5.12 8.17
N ILE A 194 2.34 -4.38 9.26
CA ILE A 194 1.24 -4.69 10.19
C ILE A 194 -0.11 -4.55 9.48
N LEU A 195 -0.27 -3.51 8.67
CA LEU A 195 -1.45 -3.24 7.86
C LEU A 195 -1.17 -3.55 6.40
N GLY A 196 -1.95 -4.47 5.84
CA GLY A 196 -1.95 -4.78 4.42
C GLY A 196 -3.06 -4.04 3.66
N LYS A 197 -2.98 -4.10 2.34
CA LYS A 197 -4.12 -3.74 1.48
C LYS A 197 -5.27 -4.73 1.67
N ARG A 198 -6.50 -4.24 1.51
CA ARG A 198 -7.65 -5.12 1.34
C ARG A 198 -7.77 -5.43 -0.15
N GLY A 199 -7.48 -6.67 -0.54
CA GLY A 199 -7.69 -7.16 -1.91
C GLY A 199 -6.43 -7.44 -2.74
N SER A 200 -5.31 -7.83 -2.14
CA SER A 200 -4.37 -8.69 -2.89
C SER A 200 -4.99 -10.09 -2.97
N VAL A 201 -5.07 -10.59 -4.20
CA VAL A 201 -5.74 -11.82 -4.65
C VAL A 201 -5.30 -13.03 -3.82
#